data_AF-A0AA45W5C3-F1
#
_entry.id   AF-A0AA45W5C3-F1
#
_cell.length_a   1.000
_cell.length_b   1.000
_cell.length_c   1.000
_cell.angle_alpha   90.00
_cell.angle_beta   90.00
_cell.angle_gamma   90.00
#
_symmetry.space_group_name_H-M   'P 1'
#
loop_
_entity.id
_entity.type
_entity.pdbx_description
1 polymer ?
#
loop_
_entity_poly.entity_id
_entity_poly.type
_entity_poly.pdbx_seq_one_letter_code
_entity_poly.pdbx_strand_id
1 'polypeptide(L)'
;MKNGNASDSGTLLIPKLQLCQLLSVSEATADRWLRTDPSFPQPRRLGPGTIRWRRDEVMAFIRDLPRVEYDDHAFDPNDRSETGMALTA
;
A
#
# COMPACT_ATOMS: atom_id res chain seq x y z
N MET A 1 -9.45 -14.03 35.21
CA MET A 1 -10.41 -13.42 34.27
C MET A 1 -9.81 -13.51 32.87
N LYS A 2 -10.33 -14.39 32.00
CA LYS A 2 -9.84 -14.59 30.62
C LYS A 2 -10.98 -14.34 29.65
N ASN A 3 -11.23 -13.08 29.33
CA ASN A 3 -12.24 -12.70 28.35
C ASN A 3 -11.65 -11.65 27.39
N GLY A 4 -10.55 -12.01 26.72
CA GLY A 4 -10.08 -11.29 25.53
C GLY A 4 -10.62 -12.03 24.32
N ASN A 5 -11.70 -11.55 23.73
CA ASN A 5 -12.33 -12.14 22.56
C ASN A 5 -11.38 -12.02 21.35
N ALA A 6 -10.48 -13.00 21.21
CA ALA A 6 -9.75 -13.24 19.98
C ALA A 6 -10.73 -13.88 18.99
N SER A 7 -11.10 -13.16 17.92
CA SER A 7 -11.34 -13.67 16.56
C SER A 7 -12.18 -12.75 15.65
N ASP A 8 -12.75 -11.64 16.11
CA ASP A 8 -13.64 -10.82 15.26
C ASP A 8 -12.94 -9.74 14.40
N SER A 9 -11.75 -10.04 13.88
CA SER A 9 -11.05 -9.12 12.95
C SER A 9 -11.43 -9.36 11.47
N GLY A 10 -12.02 -10.51 11.15
CA GLY A 10 -12.23 -10.98 9.77
C GLY A 10 -13.41 -10.36 9.02
N THR A 11 -14.33 -9.66 9.70
CA THR A 11 -15.60 -9.23 9.09
C THR A 11 -15.84 -7.72 9.17
N LEU A 12 -14.92 -6.95 9.76
CA LEU A 12 -15.08 -5.51 9.88
C LEU A 12 -14.98 -4.82 8.52
N LEU A 13 -15.98 -4.00 8.21
CA LEU A 13 -16.04 -3.18 7.01
C LEU A 13 -15.64 -1.74 7.31
N ILE A 14 -14.77 -1.15 6.49
CA ILE A 14 -14.28 0.22 6.65
C ILE A 14 -14.73 1.10 5.48
N PRO A 15 -15.05 2.39 5.72
CA PRO A 15 -15.34 3.36 4.67
C PRO A 15 -14.06 3.79 3.93
N LYS A 16 -14.22 4.39 2.74
CA LYS A 16 -13.12 4.91 1.91
C LYS A 16 -12.21 5.87 2.68
N LEU A 17 -12.80 6.74 3.51
CA LEU A 17 -12.03 7.68 4.34
C LEU A 17 -11.04 6.95 5.27
N GLN A 18 -11.49 5.88 5.94
CA GLN A 18 -10.65 5.10 6.83
C GLN A 18 -9.59 4.30 6.06
N LEU A 19 -9.92 3.77 4.88
CA LEU A 19 -8.93 3.17 3.97
C LEU A 19 -7.82 4.16 3.63
N CYS A 20 -8.17 5.40 3.26
CA CYS A 20 -7.22 6.45 2.93
C CYS A 20 -6.33 6.81 4.13
N GLN A 21 -6.90 6.86 5.33
CA GLN A 21 -6.14 7.09 6.57
C GLN A 21 -5.15 5.96 6.87
N LEU A 22 -5.57 4.70 6.74
CA LEU A 22 -4.70 3.55 7.00
C LEU A 22 -3.50 3.51 6.04
N LEU A 23 -3.72 3.87 4.79
CA LEU A 23 -2.67 3.90 3.76
C LEU A 23 -1.93 5.24 3.70
N SER A 24 -2.39 6.24 4.45
CA SER A 24 -1.89 7.63 4.38
C SER A 24 -1.85 8.19 2.95
N VAL A 25 -2.91 7.96 2.17
CA VAL A 25 -3.02 8.43 0.78
C VAL A 25 -4.25 9.30 0.55
N SER A 26 -4.24 10.09 -0.53
CA SER A 26 -5.42 10.82 -0.97
C SER A 26 -6.46 9.91 -1.61
N GLU A 27 -7.71 10.36 -1.65
CA GLU A 27 -8.79 9.65 -2.35
C GLU A 27 -8.50 9.44 -3.83
N ALA A 28 -7.90 10.44 -4.50
CA ALA A 28 -7.54 10.35 -5.92
C ALA A 28 -6.51 9.24 -6.17
N THR A 29 -5.54 9.06 -5.27
CA THR A 29 -4.57 7.97 -5.33
C THR A 29 -5.25 6.60 -5.14
N ALA A 30 -6.13 6.47 -4.14
CA ALA A 30 -6.89 5.24 -3.93
C ALA A 30 -7.79 4.90 -5.13
N ASP A 31 -8.47 5.89 -5.72
CA ASP A 31 -9.29 5.71 -6.92
C ASP A 31 -8.47 5.34 -8.15
N ARG A 32 -7.24 5.86 -8.26
CA ARG A 32 -6.30 5.45 -9.32
C ARG A 32 -5.91 4.00 -9.14
N TRP A 33 -5.47 3.60 -7.94
CA TRP A 33 -5.09 2.21 -7.65
C TRP A 33 -6.24 1.23 -7.88
N LEU A 34 -7.49 1.58 -7.51
CA LEU A 34 -8.66 0.75 -7.82
C LEU A 34 -8.83 0.46 -9.32
N ARG A 35 -8.36 1.36 -10.20
CA ARG A 35 -8.45 1.18 -11.66
C ARG A 35 -7.22 0.51 -12.25
N THR A 36 -6.04 0.70 -11.65
CA THR A 36 -4.75 0.35 -12.25
C THR A 36 -4.04 -0.82 -11.59
N ASP A 37 -4.32 -1.12 -10.33
CA ASP A 37 -3.64 -2.14 -9.54
C ASP A 37 -4.62 -3.27 -9.15
N PRO A 38 -4.55 -4.43 -9.82
CA PRO A 38 -5.41 -5.57 -9.52
C PRO A 38 -5.21 -6.16 -8.11
N SER A 39 -4.06 -5.92 -7.48
CA SER A 39 -3.77 -6.39 -6.11
C SER A 39 -4.41 -5.51 -5.03
N PHE A 40 -4.85 -4.30 -5.41
CA PHE A 40 -5.46 -3.37 -4.48
C PHE A 40 -6.83 -3.88 -3.97
N PRO A 41 -7.12 -3.78 -2.66
CA PRO A 41 -8.36 -4.26 -2.06
C PRO A 41 -9.61 -3.70 -2.74
N GLN A 42 -10.51 -4.59 -3.14
CA GLN A 42 -11.72 -4.21 -3.86
C GLN A 42 -12.89 -3.92 -2.91
N PRO A 43 -13.70 -2.88 -3.17
CA PRO A 43 -14.86 -2.58 -2.35
C PRO A 43 -15.96 -3.63 -2.50
N ARG A 44 -16.72 -3.83 -1.43
CA ARG A 44 -18.00 -4.53 -1.38
C ARG A 44 -19.14 -3.51 -1.40
N ARG A 45 -20.15 -3.75 -2.23
CA ARG A 45 -21.36 -2.93 -2.29
C ARG A 45 -22.34 -3.39 -1.21
N LEU A 46 -22.81 -2.46 -0.37
CA LEU A 46 -23.81 -2.73 0.67
C LEU A 46 -25.22 -2.27 0.28
N GLY A 47 -25.32 -1.38 -0.71
CA GLY A 47 -26.58 -0.86 -1.21
C GLY A 47 -26.36 0.19 -2.30
N PRO A 48 -27.42 0.91 -2.70
CA PRO A 48 -27.29 2.05 -3.61
C PRO A 48 -26.30 3.08 -3.06
N GLY A 49 -25.31 3.46 -3.87
CA GLY A 49 -24.30 4.47 -3.51
C GLY A 49 -23.35 4.12 -2.36
N THR A 50 -23.48 2.95 -1.72
CA THR A 50 -22.71 2.62 -0.51
C THR A 50 -21.75 1.46 -0.73
N ILE A 51 -20.45 1.74 -0.61
CA ILE A 51 -19.37 0.75 -0.71
C ILE A 51 -18.49 0.75 0.55
N ARG A 52 -17.92 -0.40 0.90
CA ARG A 52 -16.99 -0.57 2.02
C ARG A 52 -15.89 -1.58 1.68
N TRP A 53 -14.76 -1.51 2.36
CA TRP A 53 -13.67 -2.48 2.22
C TRP A 53 -13.64 -3.41 3.42
N ARG A 54 -13.26 -4.66 3.21
CA ARG A 54 -12.96 -5.54 4.33
C ARG A 54 -11.63 -5.12 4.95
N ARG A 55 -11.63 -4.92 6.26
CA ARG A 55 -10.46 -4.43 7.00
C ARG A 55 -9.31 -5.41 6.90
N ASP A 56 -9.57 -6.71 6.97
CA ASP A 56 -8.55 -7.75 6.91
C ASP A 56 -7.87 -7.82 5.54
N GLU A 57 -8.61 -7.66 4.44
CA GLU A 57 -8.05 -7.56 3.07
C GLU A 57 -7.13 -6.35 2.95
N VAL A 58 -7.53 -5.19 3.49
CA VAL A 58 -6.69 -3.97 3.50
C VAL A 58 -5.42 -4.17 4.32
N MET A 59 -5.52 -4.79 5.50
CA MET A 59 -4.36 -5.08 6.33
C MET A 59 -3.43 -6.13 5.69
N ALA A 60 -3.98 -7.10 4.94
CA ALA A 60 -3.18 -8.05 4.17
C ALA A 60 -2.39 -7.34 3.07
N PHE A 61 -3.05 -6.50 2.29
CA PHE A 61 -2.39 -5.67 1.28
C PHE A 61 -1.21 -4.88 1.86
N ILE A 62 -1.40 -4.21 3.00
CA ILE A 62 -0.32 -3.45 3.67
C ILE A 62 0.88 -4.34 4.04
N ARG A 63 0.63 -5.58 4.50
CA ARG A 63 1.72 -6.51 4.86
C ARG A 63 2.47 -7.02 3.63
N ASP A 64 1.78 -7.16 2.51
CA ASP A 64 2.34 -7.71 1.28
C ASP A 64 3.06 -6.64 0.44
N LEU A 65 2.91 -5.35 0.78
CA LEU A 65 3.64 -4.27 0.12
C LEU A 65 5.16 -4.49 0.26
N PRO A 66 5.92 -4.36 -0.84
CA PRO A 66 7.36 -4.52 -0.79
C PRO A 66 7.98 -3.43 0.07
N ARG A 67 8.87 -3.83 0.99
CA ARG A 67 9.73 -2.89 1.68
C ARG A 67 10.77 -2.35 0.69
N VAL A 68 10.70 -1.07 0.41
CA VAL A 68 11.70 -0.35 -0.39
C VAL A 68 12.70 0.26 0.58
N GLU A 69 13.98 -0.01 0.39
CA GLU A 69 15.04 0.69 1.12
C GLU A 69 15.11 2.13 0.63
N TYR A 70 15.22 3.07 1.57
CA TYR A 70 15.42 4.47 1.22
C TYR A 70 16.90 4.70 0.96
N ASP A 71 17.26 4.90 -0.31
CA ASP A 71 18.62 5.23 -0.71
C ASP A 71 18.76 6.75 -0.89
N ASP A 72 19.24 7.42 0.16
CA ASP A 72 19.58 8.84 0.14
C ASP A 72 20.78 9.18 -0.76
N HIS A 73 21.54 8.17 -1.21
CA HIS A 73 22.75 8.35 -2.02
C HIS A 73 22.50 8.29 -3.53
N ALA A 74 21.28 7.93 -3.96
CA ALA A 74 20.91 7.86 -5.38
C ALA A 74 21.01 9.23 -6.10
N PHE A 75 21.13 10.32 -5.34
CA PHE A 75 21.44 11.66 -5.84
C PHE A 75 22.68 12.20 -5.10
N ASP A 76 23.82 11.54 -5.23
CA ASP A 76 25.11 12.18 -4.95
C ASP A 76 25.59 12.89 -6.23
N PRO A 77 25.47 14.23 -6.32
CA PRO A 77 25.92 14.98 -7.48
C PRO A 77 27.46 14.96 -7.66
N ASN A 78 28.20 14.37 -6.72
CA ASN A 78 29.64 14.23 -6.78
C ASN A 78 30.10 12.77 -6.98
N ASP A 79 29.19 11.82 -7.20
CA ASP A 79 29.55 10.44 -7.57
C ASP A 79 30.23 10.41 -8.95
N ARG A 80 31.56 10.32 -8.95
CA ARG A 80 32.41 10.18 -10.14
C ARG A 80 32.82 8.72 -10.38
N SER A 81 31.96 7.76 -10.07
CA SER A 81 32.21 6.35 -10.36
C SER A 81 32.59 6.18 -11.85
N GLU A 82 33.88 5.88 -12.06
CA GLU A 82 34.58 5.97 -13.33
C GLU A 82 33.99 5.01 -14.37
N THR A 83 33.24 5.56 -15.32
CA THR A 83 32.89 4.84 -16.54
C THR A 83 33.87 5.23 -17.65
N GLY A 84 34.86 4.36 -17.86
CA GLY A 84 35.40 4.11 -19.20
C GLY A 84 36.79 4.68 -19.50
N MET A 85 37.86 3.92 -19.19
CA MET A 85 39.00 3.80 -20.11
C MET A 85 39.83 2.54 -19.85
N ALA A 86 39.26 1.37 -20.15
CA ALA A 86 40.06 0.19 -20.45
C ALA A 86 40.47 0.25 -21.93
N LEU A 87 41.57 0.94 -22.24
CA LEU A 87 42.28 0.72 -23.49
C LEU A 87 43.19 -0.49 -23.30
N THR A 88 42.80 -1.59 -23.92
CA THR A 88 43.63 -2.79 -24.08
C THR A 88 44.41 -2.65 -25.38
N ALA A 89 45.72 -2.92 -25.29
CA ALA A 89 46.72 -3.10 -26.35
C ALA A 89 47.17 -1.86 -27.14
#